data_AF-A0A9X1MKQ4-F1
#
_entry.id   AF-A0A9X1MKQ4-F1
#
_cell.length_a   1.000
_cell.length_b   1.000
_cell.length_c   1.000
_cell.angle_alpha   90.00
_cell.angle_beta   90.00
_cell.angle_gamma   90.00
#
_symmetry.space_group_name_H-M   'P 1'
#
loop_
_entity.id
_entity.type
_entity.pdbx_description
1 polymer ?
#
loop_
_entity_poly.entity_id
_entity_poly.type
_entity_poly.pdbx_seq_one_letter_code
_entity_poly.pdbx_strand_id
1 'polypeptide(L)'
;MTNSSPIRKTVRIGVYVLVVGLLIAGLVATSPLGDGIYQHRRFLNTHIRIRDVIATWESPPPADVDPDIWRNNCGMMTTALGNICTTVDQVSNEEMDRLYQDVAAKDAEPNSVEKVEWFWDRLAEISPYGSTYVGAWRPVWDEPTEFPMEEPKIDQ
;
A
#
# COMPACT_ATOMS: atom_id res chain seq x y z
N MET A 1 -34.97 -55.13 -18.39
CA MET A 1 -33.95 -54.33 -19.12
C MET A 1 -34.65 -53.14 -19.78
N THR A 2 -34.59 -51.95 -19.18
CA THR A 2 -35.28 -50.76 -19.70
C THR A 2 -34.38 -50.07 -20.74
N ASN A 3 -34.71 -50.27 -22.01
CA ASN A 3 -34.05 -49.60 -23.13
C ASN A 3 -34.33 -48.09 -23.04
N SER A 4 -33.34 -47.32 -22.59
CA SER A 4 -33.47 -45.86 -22.48
C SER A 4 -33.44 -45.25 -23.87
N SER A 5 -34.56 -44.63 -24.27
CA SER A 5 -34.73 -43.97 -25.57
C SER A 5 -33.57 -42.99 -25.86
N PRO A 6 -32.99 -42.99 -27.08
CA PRO A 6 -31.86 -42.14 -27.46
C PRO A 6 -32.14 -40.65 -27.21
N ILE A 7 -33.40 -40.22 -27.29
CA ILE A 7 -33.85 -38.86 -27.02
C ILE A 7 -33.50 -38.43 -25.58
N ARG A 8 -33.67 -39.33 -24.59
CA ARG A 8 -33.36 -39.02 -23.19
C ARG A 8 -31.87 -38.84 -22.95
N LYS A 9 -31.00 -39.52 -23.73
CA LYS A 9 -29.54 -39.38 -23.63
C LYS A 9 -29.09 -38.02 -24.19
N THR A 10 -29.61 -37.63 -25.36
CA THR A 10 -29.29 -36.33 -25.98
C THR A 10 -29.73 -35.17 -25.11
N VAL A 11 -30.95 -35.21 -24.53
CA VAL A 11 -31.43 -34.17 -23.62
C VAL A 11 -30.53 -34.04 -22.38
N ARG A 12 -30.11 -35.16 -21.78
CA ARG A 12 -29.19 -35.13 -20.63
C ARG A 12 -27.86 -34.52 -20.98
N ILE A 13 -27.27 -34.90 -22.11
CA ILE A 13 -26.00 -34.32 -22.59
C ILE A 13 -26.15 -32.80 -22.79
N GLY A 14 -27.23 -32.36 -23.44
CA GLY A 14 -27.52 -30.93 -23.63
C GLY A 14 -27.64 -30.17 -22.30
N VAL A 15 -28.33 -30.75 -21.31
CA VAL A 15 -28.43 -30.18 -19.96
C VAL A 15 -27.08 -30.10 -19.27
N TYR A 16 -26.24 -31.15 -19.37
CA TYR A 16 -24.90 -31.12 -18.78
C TYR A 16 -24.02 -30.05 -19.41
N VAL A 17 -24.03 -29.93 -20.74
CA VAL A 17 -23.26 -28.89 -21.46
C VAL A 17 -23.72 -27.49 -21.02
N LEU A 18 -25.03 -27.27 -20.89
CA LEU A 18 -25.57 -25.99 -20.42
C LEU A 18 -25.13 -25.68 -18.98
N VAL A 19 -25.27 -26.63 -18.05
CA VAL A 19 -24.87 -26.44 -16.65
C VAL A 19 -23.37 -26.16 -16.54
N VAL A 20 -22.53 -26.93 -17.23
CA VAL A 20 -21.08 -26.70 -17.24
C VAL A 20 -20.74 -25.34 -17.87
N GLY A 21 -21.40 -24.97 -18.96
CA GLY A 21 -21.23 -23.66 -19.59
C GLY A 21 -21.57 -22.50 -18.65
N LEU A 22 -22.68 -22.61 -17.90
CA LEU A 22 -23.08 -21.60 -16.90
C LEU A 22 -22.10 -21.53 -15.73
N LEU A 23 -21.56 -22.66 -15.26
CA LEU A 23 -20.55 -22.68 -14.20
C LEU A 23 -19.25 -21.99 -14.65
N ILE A 24 -18.78 -22.29 -15.87
CA ILE A 24 -17.59 -21.65 -16.44
C ILE A 24 -17.84 -20.14 -16.61
N ALA A 25 -18.99 -19.74 -17.16
CA ALA A 25 -19.34 -18.33 -17.31
C ALA A 25 -19.39 -17.62 -15.95
N GLY A 26 -19.94 -18.27 -14.92
CA GLY A 26 -19.96 -17.75 -13.56
C GLY A 26 -18.56 -17.56 -12.96
N LEU A 27 -17.65 -18.53 -13.14
CA LEU A 27 -16.26 -18.43 -12.68
C LEU A 27 -15.48 -17.33 -13.41
N VAL A 28 -15.67 -17.19 -14.72
CA VAL A 28 -15.02 -16.13 -15.50
C VAL A 28 -15.55 -14.76 -15.10
N ALA A 29 -16.86 -14.62 -14.88
CA ALA A 29 -17.48 -13.36 -14.48
C ALA A 29 -17.02 -12.86 -13.10
N THR A 30 -16.64 -13.76 -12.19
CA THR A 30 -16.16 -13.38 -10.85
C THR A 30 -14.64 -13.18 -10.78
N SER A 31 -13.88 -13.58 -11.80
CA SER A 31 -12.41 -13.45 -11.83
C SER A 31 -11.90 -12.02 -11.62
N PRO A 32 -12.48 -10.96 -12.22
CA PRO A 32 -12.00 -9.58 -12.00
C PRO A 32 -12.19 -9.11 -10.56
N LEU A 33 -13.24 -9.56 -9.87
CA LEU A 33 -13.45 -9.26 -8.45
C LEU A 33 -12.37 -9.90 -7.59
N GLY A 34 -12.00 -11.15 -7.90
CA GLY A 34 -10.90 -11.85 -7.22
C GLY A 34 -9.56 -11.14 -7.39
N ASP A 35 -9.25 -10.70 -8.62
CA ASP A 35 -8.02 -9.96 -8.90
C ASP A 35 -8.01 -8.60 -8.19
N GLY A 36 -9.09 -7.81 -8.26
CA GLY A 36 -9.17 -6.53 -7.55
C GLY A 36 -8.96 -6.66 -6.04
N ILE A 37 -9.59 -7.66 -5.41
CA ILE A 37 -9.39 -7.96 -3.98
C ILE A 37 -7.93 -8.35 -3.70
N TYR A 38 -7.33 -9.16 -4.57
CA TYR A 38 -5.94 -9.57 -4.42
C TYR A 38 -4.98 -8.38 -4.53
N GLN A 39 -5.13 -7.53 -5.56
CA GLN A 39 -4.29 -6.36 -5.77
C GLN A 39 -4.39 -5.39 -4.60
N HIS A 40 -5.59 -5.15 -4.08
CA HIS A 40 -5.80 -4.28 -2.92
C HIS A 40 -5.16 -4.86 -1.65
N ARG A 41 -5.30 -6.18 -1.40
CA ARG A 41 -4.66 -6.84 -0.25
C ARG A 41 -3.14 -6.83 -0.35
N ARG A 42 -2.58 -7.05 -1.54
CA ARG A 42 -1.13 -6.95 -1.78
C ARG A 42 -0.64 -5.56 -1.41
N PHE A 43 -1.32 -4.52 -1.91
CA PHE A 43 -0.99 -3.12 -1.62
C PHE A 43 -0.97 -2.84 -0.11
N LEU A 44 -2.06 -3.18 0.60
CA LEU A 44 -2.15 -2.96 2.04
C LEU A 44 -1.08 -3.73 2.82
N ASN A 45 -0.79 -4.98 2.44
CA ASN A 45 0.23 -5.77 3.09
C ASN A 45 1.63 -5.17 2.87
N THR A 46 1.95 -4.70 1.67
CA THR A 46 3.22 -4.03 1.39
C THR A 46 3.33 -2.69 2.13
N HIS A 47 2.24 -1.91 2.16
CA HIS A 47 2.17 -0.67 2.95
C HIS A 47 2.46 -0.92 4.44
N ILE A 48 1.81 -1.93 5.04
CA ILE A 48 2.03 -2.31 6.44
C ILE A 48 3.50 -2.69 6.66
N ARG A 49 4.09 -3.49 5.77
CA ARG A 49 5.50 -3.90 5.88
C ARG A 49 6.47 -2.72 5.84
N ILE A 50 6.26 -1.76 4.94
CA ILE A 50 7.09 -0.55 4.88
C ILE A 50 6.98 0.23 6.20
N ARG A 51 5.75 0.45 6.67
CA ARG A 51 5.50 1.13 7.95
C ARG A 51 6.20 0.41 9.11
N ASP A 52 6.09 -0.91 9.17
CA ASP A 52 6.68 -1.69 10.26
C ASP A 52 8.22 -1.63 10.23
N VAL A 53 8.84 -1.49 9.06
CA VAL A 53 10.30 -1.20 8.95
C VAL A 53 10.62 0.22 9.40
N ILE A 54 9.85 1.24 8.98
CA ILE A 54 10.10 2.63 9.43
C ILE A 54 10.00 2.75 10.95
N ALA A 55 9.08 2.00 11.58
CA ALA A 55 8.93 1.98 13.03
C ALA A 55 10.20 1.48 13.76
N THR A 56 11.02 0.63 13.13
CA THR A 56 12.31 0.22 13.72
C THR A 56 13.31 1.38 13.75
N TRP A 57 13.16 2.39 12.88
CA TRP A 57 14.07 3.52 12.81
C TRP A 57 13.87 4.51 13.96
N GLU A 58 12.77 4.43 14.70
CA GLU A 58 12.51 5.29 15.86
C GLU A 58 13.55 5.13 16.98
N SER A 59 14.24 3.98 17.05
CA SER A 59 15.22 3.71 18.11
C SER A 59 16.32 2.74 17.68
N PRO A 60 17.59 3.02 17.98
CA PRO A 60 18.09 4.23 18.64
C PRO A 60 18.16 5.43 17.67
N PRO A 61 18.02 6.68 18.16
CA PRO A 61 18.28 7.87 17.35
C PRO A 61 19.79 8.03 17.07
N PRO A 62 20.18 8.83 16.06
CA PRO A 62 21.55 9.31 15.89
C PRO A 62 22.05 10.06 17.15
N ALA A 63 23.36 10.06 17.40
CA ALA A 63 23.94 10.61 18.63
C ALA A 63 23.85 12.14 18.74
N ASP A 64 23.72 12.82 17.61
CA ASP A 64 23.69 14.27 17.45
C ASP A 64 22.27 14.84 17.29
N VAL A 65 21.24 13.98 17.30
CA VAL A 65 19.84 14.39 17.15
C VAL A 65 19.10 14.18 18.46
N ASP A 66 18.31 15.18 18.86
CA ASP A 66 17.43 15.05 20.02
C ASP A 66 16.43 13.88 19.83
N PRO A 67 16.30 12.95 20.79
CA PRO A 67 15.44 11.78 20.65
C PRO A 67 13.97 12.08 20.39
N ASP A 68 13.44 13.19 20.93
CA ASP A 68 12.03 13.56 20.76
C ASP A 68 11.80 14.14 19.36
N ILE A 69 12.73 14.96 18.84
CA ILE A 69 12.72 15.43 17.45
C ILE A 69 12.83 14.25 16.48
N TRP A 70 13.75 13.31 16.74
CA TRP A 70 13.92 12.11 15.94
C TRP A 70 12.64 11.28 15.86
N ARG A 71 12.05 10.93 17.01
CA ARG A 71 10.82 10.15 17.08
C ARG A 71 9.65 10.85 16.38
N ASN A 72 9.54 12.18 16.53
CA ASN A 72 8.51 12.95 15.83
C ASN A 72 8.67 12.86 14.31
N ASN A 73 9.89 13.02 13.79
CA ASN A 73 10.17 12.92 12.36
C ASN A 73 9.92 11.51 11.81
N CYS A 74 10.22 10.47 12.58
CA CYS A 74 9.84 9.10 12.22
C CYS A 74 8.32 8.89 12.16
N GLY A 75 7.57 9.47 13.11
CA GLY A 75 6.11 9.46 13.07
C GLY A 75 5.54 10.20 11.85
N MET A 76 6.15 11.32 11.47
CA MET A 76 5.79 12.06 10.26
C MET A 76 6.00 11.25 8.98
N MET A 77 7.10 10.48 8.87
CA MET A 77 7.31 9.58 7.73
C MET A 77 6.19 8.54 7.59
N THR A 78 5.76 7.94 8.70
CA THR A 78 4.64 6.99 8.70
C THR A 78 3.34 7.64 8.22
N THR A 79 3.08 8.88 8.64
CA THR A 79 1.90 9.65 8.22
C THR A 79 1.98 10.03 6.74
N ALA A 80 3.15 10.48 6.29
CA ALA A 80 3.41 10.80 4.88
C ALA A 80 3.24 9.58 3.98
N LEU A 81 3.73 8.40 4.39
CA LEU A 81 3.48 7.15 3.67
C LEU A 81 1.98 6.89 3.49
N GLY A 82 1.18 7.02 4.55
CA GLY A 82 -0.27 6.81 4.48
C GLY A 82 -1.00 7.80 3.57
N ASN A 83 -0.54 9.05 3.52
CA ASN A 83 -1.12 10.09 2.67
C ASN A 83 -0.65 10.00 1.21
N ILE A 84 0.61 9.64 0.97
CA ILE A 84 1.23 9.54 -0.36
C ILE A 84 0.91 8.21 -1.05
N CYS A 85 0.72 7.15 -0.28
CA CYS A 85 0.47 5.79 -0.76
C CYS A 85 -0.89 5.28 -0.27
N THR A 86 -1.97 6.05 -0.48
CA THR A 86 -3.29 5.68 0.07
C THR A 86 -3.97 4.56 -0.72
N THR A 87 -3.87 4.58 -2.06
CA THR A 87 -4.55 3.60 -2.92
C THR A 87 -3.68 3.10 -4.09
N VAL A 88 -4.09 1.95 -4.64
CA VAL A 88 -3.47 1.36 -5.85
C VAL A 88 -3.57 2.25 -7.09
N ASP A 89 -4.50 3.20 -7.11
CA ASP A 89 -4.68 4.15 -8.22
C ASP A 89 -3.68 5.31 -8.14
N GLN A 90 -3.12 5.57 -6.95
CA GLN A 90 -2.13 6.61 -6.71
C GLN A 90 -0.70 6.09 -6.85
N VAL A 91 -0.46 4.88 -6.35
CA VAL A 91 0.85 4.20 -6.41
C VAL A 91 0.61 2.74 -6.77
N SER A 92 1.30 2.22 -7.80
CA SER A 92 1.09 0.84 -8.24
C SER A 92 1.68 -0.17 -7.23
N ASN A 93 1.22 -1.42 -7.28
CA ASN A 93 1.78 -2.51 -6.47
C ASN A 93 3.28 -2.73 -6.76
N GLU A 94 3.72 -2.53 -8.00
CA GLU A 94 5.12 -2.66 -8.40
C GLU A 94 5.98 -1.55 -7.79
N GLU A 95 5.47 -0.33 -7.71
CA GLU A 95 6.19 0.76 -7.03
C GLU A 95 6.22 0.57 -5.52
N MET A 96 5.12 0.11 -4.91
CA MET A 96 5.11 -0.24 -3.49
C MET A 96 6.11 -1.35 -3.16
N ASP A 97 6.19 -2.38 -4.00
CA ASP A 97 7.14 -3.47 -3.79
C ASP A 97 8.59 -3.00 -3.97
N ARG A 98 8.86 -2.11 -4.94
CA ARG A 98 10.19 -1.49 -5.08
C ARG A 98 10.53 -0.63 -3.88
N LEU A 99 9.62 0.23 -3.43
CA LEU A 99 9.80 1.03 -2.23
C LEU A 99 10.10 0.13 -1.02
N TYR A 100 9.40 -0.99 -0.86
CA TYR A 100 9.69 -1.94 0.21
C TYR A 100 11.10 -2.52 0.13
N GLN A 101 11.58 -2.90 -1.06
CA GLN A 101 12.96 -3.39 -1.21
C GLN A 101 13.98 -2.29 -0.89
N ASP A 102 13.74 -1.07 -1.37
CA ASP A 102 14.60 0.08 -1.12
C ASP A 102 14.68 0.40 0.38
N VAL A 103 13.55 0.42 1.07
CA VAL A 103 13.45 0.65 2.53
C VAL A 103 14.10 -0.48 3.33
N ALA A 104 13.89 -1.74 2.94
CA ALA A 104 14.51 -2.89 3.59
C ALA A 104 16.04 -2.89 3.42
N ALA A 105 16.54 -2.44 2.26
CA ALA A 105 17.97 -2.26 2.06
C ALA A 105 18.53 -1.14 2.95
N LYS A 106 17.79 -0.02 3.06
CA LYS A 106 18.16 1.10 3.93
C LYS A 106 18.09 0.76 5.42
N ASP A 107 17.22 -0.16 5.81
CA ASP A 107 17.09 -0.60 7.21
C ASP A 107 18.40 -1.14 7.79
N ALA A 108 19.21 -1.80 6.96
CA ALA A 108 20.52 -2.32 7.37
C ALA A 108 21.55 -1.22 7.69
N GLU A 109 21.32 0.02 7.25
CA GLU A 109 22.19 1.16 7.55
C GLU A 109 21.86 1.75 8.94
N PRO A 110 22.86 2.26 9.68
CA PRO A 110 22.63 2.98 10.92
C PRO A 110 21.62 4.13 10.74
N ASN A 111 20.83 4.38 11.78
CA ASN A 111 19.92 5.52 11.79
C ASN A 111 20.73 6.83 11.67
N SER A 112 20.29 7.67 10.75
CA SER A 112 20.94 8.93 10.37
C SER A 112 19.88 9.86 9.78
N VAL A 113 20.12 11.17 9.84
CA VAL A 113 19.25 12.17 9.21
C VAL A 113 19.14 11.90 7.71
N GLU A 114 20.26 11.56 7.06
CA GLU A 114 20.33 11.26 5.64
C GLU A 114 19.42 10.10 5.23
N LYS A 115 19.28 9.08 6.09
CA LYS A 115 18.37 7.95 5.85
C LYS A 115 16.90 8.39 5.85
N VAL A 116 16.52 9.30 6.74
CA VAL A 116 15.16 9.87 6.79
C VAL A 116 14.92 10.81 5.61
N GLU A 117 15.88 11.68 5.30
CA GLU A 117 15.82 12.59 4.16
C GLU A 117 15.67 11.82 2.83
N TRP A 118 16.44 10.74 2.67
CA TRP A 118 16.32 9.83 1.54
C TRP A 118 14.90 9.24 1.41
N PHE A 119 14.27 8.88 2.53
CA PHE A 119 12.90 8.33 2.48
C PHE A 119 11.89 9.38 2.02
N TRP A 120 12.04 10.62 2.47
CA TRP A 120 11.22 11.74 1.98
C TRP A 120 11.42 11.98 0.48
N ASP A 121 12.66 11.93 -0.02
CA ASP A 121 12.93 12.03 -1.46
C ASP A 121 12.25 10.89 -2.22
N ARG A 122 12.33 9.67 -1.69
CA ARG A 122 11.67 8.52 -2.32
C ARG A 122 10.16 8.67 -2.35
N LEU A 123 9.54 9.17 -1.28
CA LEU A 123 8.11 9.47 -1.26
C LEU A 123 7.71 10.55 -2.28
N ALA A 124 8.57 11.55 -2.51
CA ALA A 124 8.33 12.59 -3.50
C ALA A 124 8.30 12.04 -4.94
N GLU A 125 9.06 10.99 -5.22
CA GLU A 125 9.21 10.39 -6.56
C GLU A 125 8.08 9.44 -6.96
N ILE A 126 7.50 8.72 -6.00
CA ILE A 126 6.63 7.56 -6.30
C ILE A 126 5.17 7.91 -6.60
N SER A 127 4.74 9.13 -6.30
CA SER A 127 3.35 9.56 -6.42
C SER A 127 3.23 10.89 -7.16
N PRO A 128 2.22 11.07 -8.03
CA PRO A 128 2.00 12.34 -8.75
C PRO A 128 1.86 13.57 -7.85
N TYR A 129 1.46 13.39 -6.58
CA TYR A 129 1.31 14.46 -5.60
C TYR A 129 2.37 14.39 -4.49
N GLY A 130 3.31 13.44 -4.58
CA GLY A 130 4.38 13.24 -3.60
C GLY A 130 5.21 14.51 -3.43
N SER A 131 5.72 15.09 -4.52
CA SER A 131 6.54 16.30 -4.47
C SER A 131 5.85 17.49 -3.80
N THR A 132 4.56 17.72 -4.11
CA THR A 132 3.74 18.76 -3.47
C THR A 132 3.57 18.49 -1.97
N TYR A 133 3.29 17.24 -1.59
CA TYR A 133 3.12 16.87 -0.18
C TYR A 133 4.42 17.03 0.60
N VAL A 134 5.52 16.48 0.08
CA VAL A 134 6.85 16.60 0.71
C VAL A 134 7.28 18.05 0.83
N GLY A 135 7.05 18.88 -0.19
CA GLY A 135 7.36 20.32 -0.10
C GLY A 135 6.61 21.07 1.01
N ALA A 136 5.44 20.59 1.43
CA ALA A 136 4.64 21.20 2.49
C ALA A 136 4.92 20.62 3.88
N TRP A 137 5.33 19.34 3.96
CA TRP A 137 5.33 18.58 5.21
C TRP A 137 6.68 17.96 5.58
N ARG A 138 7.71 18.06 4.73
CA ARG A 138 9.06 17.57 5.07
C ARG A 138 9.56 18.33 6.31
N PRO A 139 10.02 17.61 7.35
CA PRO A 139 10.47 18.25 8.58
C PRO A 139 11.79 19.01 8.37
N VAL A 140 12.00 20.02 9.22
CA VAL A 140 13.28 20.72 9.38
C VAL A 140 13.89 20.26 10.70
N TRP A 141 15.15 19.83 10.68
CA TRP A 141 15.80 19.19 11.84
C TRP A 141 16.17 20.16 12.96
N ASP A 142 16.19 21.47 12.69
CA ASP A 142 16.64 22.50 13.62
C ASP A 142 15.51 23.08 14.49
N GLU A 143 14.25 22.77 14.21
CA GLU A 143 13.09 23.34 14.91
C GLU A 143 12.11 22.23 15.33
N PRO A 144 11.57 22.26 16.56
CA PRO A 144 10.43 21.42 16.90
C PRO A 144 9.27 21.78 15.97
N THR A 145 8.81 20.83 15.14
CA THR A 145 7.65 21.05 14.29
C THR A 145 6.42 21.27 15.17
N GLU A 146 6.04 22.52 15.40
CA GLU A 146 4.72 22.85 15.95
C GLU A 146 3.69 22.49 14.88
N PHE A 147 3.03 21.34 15.04
CA PHE A 147 1.85 21.06 14.24
C PHE A 147 0.84 22.18 14.51
N PRO A 148 0.37 22.92 13.48
CA PRO A 148 -0.71 23.87 13.67
C PRO A 148 -1.93 23.09 14.11
N MET A 149 -2.20 23.11 15.42
CA MET A 149 -3.42 22.59 16.05
C MET A 149 -4.62 23.51 15.78
N GLU A 150 -4.61 24.25 14.67
CA GLU A 150 -5.82 24.91 14.21
C GLU A 150 -6.78 23.83 13.76
N GLU A 151 -7.71 23.47 14.65
CA GLU A 151 -8.85 22.63 14.30
C GLU A 151 -9.47 23.20 13.01
N PRO A 152 -9.61 22.39 11.95
CA PRO A 152 -10.25 22.86 10.74
C PRO A 152 -11.64 23.35 11.12
N LYS A 153 -11.91 24.64 10.89
CA LYS A 153 -13.26 25.19 11.00
C LYS A 153 -14.08 24.52 9.90
N ILE A 154 -14.82 23.49 10.29
CA ILE A 154 -15.85 22.89 9.43
C ILE A 154 -17.01 23.88 9.48
N ASP A 155 -17.08 24.77 8.50
CA ASP A 155 -18.27 25.58 8.26
C ASP A 155 -19.44 24.62 7.97
N GLN A 156 -20.44 24.63 8.86
CA GLN A 156 -21.68 23.85 8.73
C GLN A 156 -22.65 24.48 7.75
#